data_AF-A0A7J4EN08-F1
#
_entry.id   AF-A0A7J4EN08-F1
#
_cell.length_a   1.000
_cell.length_b   1.000
_cell.length_c   1.000
_cell.angle_alpha   90.00
_cell.angle_beta   90.00
_cell.angle_gamma   90.00
#
_symmetry.space_group_name_H-M   'P 1'
#
loop_
_entity.id
_entity.type
_entity.pdbx_description
1 polymer ?
#
loop_
_entity_poly.entity_id
_entity_poly.type
_entity_poly.pdbx_seq_one_letter_code
_entity_poly.pdbx_strand_id
1 'polypeptide(L)'
;MDNAHLCTLLFSALIIMSSIMSVLAGEPVLRISSPSDGAVFTSPEITVSGSAIGTEGAVVESVTVNGIKASGTTSWSATITLSTGSNTITVIAKDNAENSATKTITVKYELPSTPTP
;
A
#
# COMPACT_ATOMS: atom_id res chain seq x y z
N MET A 1 42.52 21.54 7.62
CA MET A 1 41.26 20.86 7.29
C MET A 1 41.56 19.38 7.30
N ASP A 2 41.10 18.68 8.33
CA ASP A 2 41.47 17.29 8.61
C ASP A 2 40.85 16.32 7.59
N ASN A 3 41.64 15.37 7.09
CA ASN A 3 41.18 14.30 6.19
C ASN A 3 40.04 13.48 6.82
N ALA A 4 39.94 13.43 8.16
CA ALA A 4 38.82 12.81 8.86
C ALA A 4 37.48 13.51 8.56
N HIS A 5 37.48 14.85 8.48
CA HIS A 5 36.29 15.63 8.12
C HIS A 5 35.90 15.47 6.64
N LEU A 6 36.88 15.37 5.72
CA LEU A 6 36.59 15.05 4.32
C LEU A 6 36.04 13.64 4.15
N CYS A 7 36.51 12.67 4.95
CA CYS A 7 36.04 11.29 4.91
C CYS A 7 34.57 11.20 5.39
N THR A 8 34.22 11.85 6.51
CA THR A 8 32.83 11.90 7.00
C THR A 8 31.88 12.64 6.05
N LEU A 9 32.36 13.67 5.34
CA LEU A 9 31.61 14.37 4.29
C LEU A 9 31.38 13.48 3.04
N LEU A 10 32.35 12.63 2.70
CA LEU A 10 32.20 11.65 1.61
C LEU A 10 31.28 10.49 2.00
N PHE A 11 31.32 10.02 3.25
CA PHE A 11 30.37 9.01 3.77
C PHE A 11 28.95 9.54 3.86
N SER A 12 28.75 10.79 4.30
CA SER A 12 27.43 11.43 4.30
C SER A 12 26.92 11.72 2.88
N ALA A 13 27.79 12.11 1.93
CA ALA A 13 27.42 12.23 0.52
C ALA A 13 27.02 10.88 -0.12
N LEU A 14 27.69 9.78 0.26
CA LEU A 14 27.34 8.43 -0.20
C LEU A 14 26.01 7.92 0.39
N ILE A 15 25.70 8.28 1.64
CA ILE A 15 24.43 7.95 2.30
C ILE A 15 23.27 8.78 1.71
N ILE A 16 23.50 10.05 1.35
CA ILE A 16 22.49 10.89 0.71
C ILE A 16 22.25 10.45 -0.75
N MET A 17 23.25 9.88 -1.43
CA MET A 17 23.08 9.23 -2.74
C MET A 17 22.34 7.88 -2.67
N SER A 18 22.26 7.25 -1.50
CA SER A 18 21.36 6.10 -1.28
C SER A 18 19.87 6.49 -1.29
N SER A 19 19.55 7.79 -1.31
CA SER A 19 18.18 8.32 -1.43
C SER A 19 17.84 8.83 -2.84
N ILE A 20 18.65 8.54 -3.86
CA ILE A 20 18.29 8.74 -5.28
C ILE A 20 18.24 7.42 -6.08
N MET A 21 18.39 6.27 -5.41
CA MET A 21 18.32 4.95 -6.03
C MET A 21 16.88 4.39 -6.08
N SER A 22 15.94 5.13 -6.69
CA SER A 22 14.62 4.57 -7.06
C SER A 22 14.00 5.25 -8.29
N VAL A 23 14.79 5.82 -9.20
CA VAL A 23 14.27 6.41 -10.44
C VAL A 23 14.30 5.44 -11.64
N LEU A 24 14.79 4.20 -11.45
CA LEU A 24 15.07 3.25 -12.52
C LEU A 24 14.66 1.80 -12.20
N ALA A 25 13.80 1.62 -11.21
CA ALA A 25 13.15 0.35 -10.93
C ALA A 25 11.65 0.64 -10.86
N GLY A 26 10.91 0.16 -11.87
CA GLY A 26 9.52 0.57 -12.01
C GLY A 26 8.61 -0.04 -10.94
N GLU A 27 7.96 0.82 -10.16
CA GLU A 27 6.98 0.42 -9.14
C GLU A 27 5.85 -0.46 -9.72
N PRO A 28 5.26 -1.38 -8.93
CA PRO A 28 4.11 -2.16 -9.37
C PRO A 28 2.92 -1.29 -9.80
N VAL A 29 2.23 -1.68 -10.88
CA VAL A 29 0.93 -1.11 -11.23
C VAL A 29 -0.14 -1.72 -10.31
N LEU A 30 -0.55 -0.97 -9.29
CA LEU A 30 -1.55 -1.38 -8.31
C LEU A 30 -2.94 -0.77 -8.60
N ARG A 31 -3.97 -1.62 -8.62
CA ARG A 31 -5.39 -1.23 -8.77
C ARG A 31 -6.22 -1.85 -7.67
N ILE A 32 -7.10 -1.05 -7.07
CA ILE A 32 -8.18 -1.52 -6.20
C ILE A 32 -9.44 -1.57 -7.05
N SER A 33 -10.04 -2.75 -7.18
CA SER A 33 -11.25 -3.00 -7.97
C SER A 33 -12.51 -2.95 -7.13
N SER A 34 -12.41 -3.37 -5.86
CA SER A 34 -13.49 -3.26 -4.88
C SER A 34 -12.91 -3.06 -3.48
N PRO A 35 -13.56 -2.26 -2.62
CA PRO A 35 -14.66 -1.35 -2.96
C PRO A 35 -14.20 -0.12 -3.75
N SER A 36 -15.18 0.61 -4.28
CA SER A 36 -14.93 1.95 -4.82
C SER A 36 -14.66 2.93 -3.68
N ASP A 37 -13.91 3.99 -3.98
CA ASP A 37 -13.73 5.10 -3.05
C ASP A 37 -15.08 5.74 -2.70
N GLY A 38 -15.28 6.05 -1.43
CA GLY A 38 -16.54 6.57 -0.89
C GLY A 38 -17.65 5.54 -0.64
N ALA A 39 -17.41 4.24 -0.86
CA ALA A 39 -18.43 3.22 -0.63
C ALA A 39 -18.92 3.20 0.83
N VAL A 40 -20.23 2.98 1.01
CA VAL A 40 -20.89 2.90 2.31
C VAL A 40 -21.32 1.46 2.58
N PHE A 41 -21.05 0.99 3.80
CA PHE A 41 -21.36 -0.36 4.26
C PHE A 41 -22.21 -0.32 5.53
N THR A 42 -23.01 -1.36 5.72
CA THR A 42 -23.75 -1.63 6.97
C THR A 42 -23.24 -2.88 7.70
N SER A 43 -22.13 -3.45 7.24
CA SER A 43 -21.39 -4.54 7.86
C SER A 43 -19.97 -4.06 8.21
N PRO A 44 -19.42 -4.43 9.38
CA PRO A 44 -18.07 -4.07 9.76
C PRO A 44 -17.01 -4.86 8.97
N GLU A 45 -17.34 -6.05 8.46
CA GLU A 45 -16.40 -6.87 7.70
C GLU A 45 -16.62 -6.68 6.20
N ILE A 46 -15.54 -6.32 5.49
CA ILE A 46 -15.57 -6.15 4.03
C ILE A 46 -14.38 -6.84 3.38
N THR A 47 -14.55 -7.23 2.12
CA THR A 47 -13.46 -7.70 1.26
C THR A 47 -12.98 -6.58 0.35
N VAL A 48 -11.69 -6.31 0.40
CA VAL A 48 -10.97 -5.44 -0.53
C VAL A 48 -10.27 -6.32 -1.55
N SER A 49 -10.40 -6.01 -2.84
CA SER A 49 -9.81 -6.79 -3.93
C SER A 49 -9.32 -5.91 -5.07
N GLY A 50 -8.42 -6.46 -5.87
CA GLY A 50 -7.84 -5.73 -6.98
C GLY A 50 -6.80 -6.52 -7.75
N SER A 51 -5.94 -5.78 -8.46
CA SER A 51 -4.85 -6.35 -9.24
C SER A 51 -3.52 -5.63 -8.98
N ALA A 52 -2.41 -6.34 -9.05
CA ALA A 52 -1.08 -5.76 -9.02
C ALA A 52 -0.18 -6.43 -10.08
N ILE A 53 0.58 -5.64 -10.84
CA ILE A 53 1.45 -6.14 -11.90
C ILE A 53 2.81 -5.46 -11.75
N GLY A 54 3.88 -6.24 -11.70
CA GLY A 54 5.24 -5.68 -11.68
C GLY A 54 5.58 -5.07 -13.03
N THR A 55 6.52 -4.14 -13.06
CA THR A 55 6.97 -3.52 -14.31
C THR A 55 8.42 -3.90 -14.58
N GLU A 56 8.89 -3.68 -15.82
CA GLU A 56 10.29 -3.98 -16.20
C GLU A 56 10.71 -5.44 -15.96
N GLY A 57 9.75 -6.38 -15.99
CA GLY A 57 9.99 -7.80 -15.75
C GLY A 57 9.98 -8.21 -14.27
N ALA A 58 9.76 -7.27 -13.34
CA ALA A 58 9.57 -7.57 -11.93
C ALA A 58 8.25 -8.32 -11.69
N VAL A 59 8.21 -9.09 -10.61
CA VAL A 59 7.04 -9.86 -10.16
C VAL A 59 6.61 -9.35 -8.79
N VAL A 60 5.31 -9.12 -8.61
CA VAL A 60 4.74 -8.75 -7.30
C VAL A 60 4.86 -9.92 -6.34
N GLU A 61 5.60 -9.75 -5.26
CA GLU A 61 5.82 -10.78 -4.22
C GLU A 61 4.80 -10.67 -3.08
N SER A 62 4.33 -9.47 -2.79
CA SER A 62 3.36 -9.28 -1.71
C SER A 62 2.38 -8.14 -1.97
N VAL A 63 1.17 -8.31 -1.45
CA VAL A 63 0.17 -7.26 -1.33
C VAL A 63 -0.33 -7.26 0.11
N THR A 64 -0.43 -6.09 0.72
CA THR A 64 -1.01 -5.91 2.06
C THR A 64 -2.13 -4.88 2.02
N VAL A 65 -3.16 -5.08 2.84
CA VAL A 65 -4.28 -4.16 3.03
C VAL A 65 -4.35 -3.80 4.50
N ASN A 66 -4.07 -2.54 4.87
CA ASN A 66 -3.89 -2.10 6.25
C ASN A 66 -2.90 -2.98 7.05
N GLY A 67 -1.83 -3.44 6.39
CA GLY A 67 -0.83 -4.34 6.97
C GLY A 67 -1.24 -5.83 7.00
N ILE A 68 -2.48 -6.17 6.66
CA ILE A 68 -2.94 -7.56 6.55
C ILE A 68 -2.49 -8.13 5.20
N LYS A 69 -1.82 -9.29 5.20
CA LYS A 69 -1.41 -9.97 3.97
C LYS A 69 -2.64 -10.38 3.15
N ALA A 70 -2.66 -9.98 1.88
CA ALA A 70 -3.69 -10.41 0.95
C ALA A 70 -3.48 -11.87 0.50
N SER A 71 -4.57 -12.51 0.10
CA SER A 71 -4.53 -13.74 -0.69
C SER A 71 -4.23 -13.39 -2.14
N GLY A 72 -3.19 -14.00 -2.71
CA GLY A 72 -2.72 -13.70 -4.07
C GLY A 72 -1.88 -12.42 -4.18
N THR A 73 -1.26 -12.24 -5.35
CA THR A 73 -0.42 -11.06 -5.67
C THR A 73 -0.88 -10.37 -6.95
N THR A 74 -1.04 -11.12 -8.06
CA THR A 74 -1.52 -10.55 -9.33
C THR A 74 -3.00 -10.19 -9.28
N SER A 75 -3.84 -11.15 -8.90
CA SER A 75 -5.20 -10.93 -8.47
C SER A 75 -5.21 -11.15 -6.97
N TRP A 76 -5.58 -10.13 -6.21
CA TRP A 76 -5.44 -10.15 -4.77
C TRP A 76 -6.75 -9.80 -4.06
N SER A 77 -6.91 -10.32 -2.85
CA SER A 77 -8.02 -9.96 -1.97
C SER A 77 -7.63 -10.07 -0.49
N ALA A 78 -8.14 -9.18 0.34
CA ALA A 78 -8.02 -9.25 1.79
C ALA A 78 -9.33 -8.86 2.46
N THR A 79 -9.67 -9.53 3.55
CA THR A 79 -10.79 -9.14 4.41
C THR A 79 -10.26 -8.23 5.51
N ILE A 80 -10.96 -7.13 5.75
CA ILE A 80 -10.64 -6.18 6.82
C ILE A 80 -11.88 -5.88 7.66
N THR A 81 -11.65 -5.47 8.91
CA THR A 81 -12.69 -4.99 9.81
C THR A 81 -12.66 -3.47 9.88
N LEU A 82 -13.82 -2.84 9.66
CA LEU A 82 -14.05 -1.41 9.70
C LEU A 82 -14.45 -0.96 11.10
N SER A 83 -13.99 0.22 11.49
CA SER A 83 -14.53 0.97 12.61
C SER A 83 -15.78 1.75 12.18
N THR A 84 -16.70 2.04 13.09
CA THR A 84 -17.87 2.88 12.75
C THR A 84 -17.40 4.25 12.26
N GLY A 85 -18.02 4.75 11.18
CA GLY A 85 -17.66 6.01 10.53
C GLY A 85 -16.71 5.83 9.36
N SER A 86 -15.84 6.82 9.15
CA SER A 86 -14.89 6.86 8.02
C SER A 86 -13.67 5.98 8.27
N ASN A 87 -13.29 5.16 7.30
CA ASN A 87 -12.15 4.27 7.35
C ASN A 87 -11.27 4.50 6.11
N THR A 88 -10.01 4.86 6.33
CA THR A 88 -9.00 4.90 5.27
C THR A 88 -8.35 3.53 5.13
N ILE A 89 -8.41 2.96 3.93
CA ILE A 89 -7.83 1.68 3.57
C ILE A 89 -6.57 1.97 2.74
N THR A 90 -5.44 1.46 3.20
CA THR A 90 -4.14 1.57 2.52
C THR A 90 -3.75 0.21 1.97
N VAL A 91 -3.52 0.12 0.67
CA VAL A 91 -3.04 -1.07 -0.02
C VAL A 91 -1.62 -0.83 -0.50
N ILE A 92 -0.72 -1.77 -0.20
CA ILE A 92 0.69 -1.71 -0.59
C ILE A 92 1.01 -2.99 -1.37
N ALA A 93 1.48 -2.85 -2.60
CA ALA A 93 2.05 -3.94 -3.39
C ALA A 93 3.56 -3.77 -3.47
N LYS A 94 4.30 -4.86 -3.29
CA LYS A 94 5.76 -4.88 -3.32
C LYS A 94 6.26 -5.97 -4.26
N ASP A 95 7.24 -5.64 -5.10
CA ASP A 95 7.87 -6.59 -6.01
C ASP A 95 9.15 -7.22 -5.45
N ASN A 96 9.71 -8.15 -6.20
CA ASN A 96 10.95 -8.87 -5.90
C ASN A 96 12.23 -8.02 -6.00
N ALA A 97 12.12 -6.78 -6.48
CA ALA A 97 13.18 -5.78 -6.49
C ALA A 97 13.01 -4.77 -5.34
N GLU A 98 12.08 -5.05 -4.42
CA GLU A 98 11.74 -4.24 -3.26
C GLU A 98 11.07 -2.89 -3.58
N ASN A 99 10.65 -2.66 -4.82
CA ASN A 99 9.84 -1.49 -5.19
C ASN A 99 8.42 -1.65 -4.65
N SER A 100 7.82 -0.53 -4.23
CA SER A 100 6.49 -0.54 -3.63
C SER A 100 5.57 0.47 -4.28
N ALA A 101 4.34 0.05 -4.56
CA ALA A 101 3.24 0.94 -4.95
C ALA A 101 2.20 1.00 -3.84
N THR A 102 1.73 2.20 -3.53
CA THR A 102 0.73 2.44 -2.49
C THR A 102 -0.53 3.06 -3.09
N LYS A 103 -1.70 2.56 -2.68
CA LYS A 103 -2.99 3.14 -3.06
C LYS A 103 -3.92 3.22 -1.87
N THR A 104 -4.66 4.31 -1.77
CA THR A 104 -5.65 4.54 -0.71
C THR A 104 -7.05 4.67 -1.28
N ILE A 105 -8.03 4.24 -0.49
CA ILE A 105 -9.45 4.57 -0.64
C ILE A 105 -10.04 4.84 0.74
N THR A 106 -11.11 5.60 0.80
CA THR A 106 -11.89 5.83 2.01
C THR A 106 -13.26 5.18 1.85
N VAL A 107 -13.69 4.44 2.86
CA VAL A 107 -15.05 3.86 2.93
C VAL A 107 -15.73 4.29 4.23
N LYS A 108 -17.05 4.19 4.27
CA LYS A 108 -17.83 4.50 5.48
C LYS A 108 -18.57 3.26 5.96
N TYR A 109 -18.48 2.97 7.26
CA TYR A 109 -19.32 1.99 7.91
C TYR A 109 -20.38 2.70 8.77
N GLU A 110 -21.64 2.48 8.44
CA GLU A 110 -22.80 2.99 9.17
C GLU A 110 -23.48 1.85 9.94
N LEU A 111 -23.73 2.06 11.23
CA LEU A 111 -24.51 1.12 12.02
C LEU A 111 -25.95 1.07 11.48
N PRO A 112 -26.60 -0.10 11.44
CA PRO A 112 -28.02 -0.18 11.16
C PRO A 112 -28.78 0.71 12.14
N SER A 113 -29.66 1.58 11.62
CA SER A 113 -30.59 2.31 12.47
C SER A 113 -31.56 1.31 13.10
N THR A 114 -31.58 1.21 14.43
CA THR A 114 -32.66 0.49 15.12
C THR A 114 -33.97 1.25 14.84
N PRO A 115 -35.00 0.63 14.24
CA PRO A 115 -36.28 1.31 14.06
C PRO A 115 -36.82 1.72 15.44
N THR A 116 -37.24 2.99 15.56
CA THR A 116 -37.96 3.45 16.75
C THR A 116 -39.34 2.76 16.76
N PRO A 117 -39.78 2.15 17.87
CA PRO A 117 -41.08 1.48 17.97
C PRO A 117 -42.27 2.42 17.70
#